data_AF-A0AAQ3RHI6-F1
#
_entry.id   AF-A0AAQ3RHI6-F1
#
_cell.length_a   1.000
_cell.length_b   1.000
_cell.length_c   1.000
_cell.angle_alpha   90.00
_cell.angle_beta   90.00
_cell.angle_gamma   90.00
#
_symmetry.space_group_name_H-M   'P 1'
#
loop_
_entity.id
_entity.type
_entity.pdbx_description
1 polymer ?
#
loop_
_entity_poly.entity_id
_entity_poly.type
_entity_poly.pdbx_seq_one_letter_code
_entity_poly.pdbx_strand_id
1 'polypeptide(L)'
;MGFLKQGDSYVHSEDIGVQAAADEDEEIHMPDPTHVAGPSQVHAEYILESLSRQMSEMARLQHEMMAIQDTRHEEICAHLKNLDERISGLERHYDSDMSDEF
;
A
#
# COMPACT_ATOMS: atom_id res chain seq x y z
N MET A 1 21.30 6.17 26.40
CA MET A 1 19.97 6.16 25.74
C MET A 1 19.51 4.72 25.62
N GLY A 2 19.02 4.15 26.72
CA GLY A 2 18.60 2.74 26.79
C GLY A 2 17.12 2.64 27.16
N PHE A 3 16.47 1.55 26.77
CA PHE A 3 15.09 1.24 27.16
C PHE A 3 15.10 0.12 28.20
N LEU A 4 14.27 0.24 29.24
CA LEU A 4 14.02 -0.80 30.24
C LEU A 4 12.71 -1.51 29.95
N LYS A 5 12.70 -2.83 30.08
CA LYS A 5 11.48 -3.64 29.94
C LYS A 5 10.67 -3.59 31.23
N GLN A 6 9.44 -3.07 31.17
CA GLN A 6 8.47 -3.07 32.26
C GLN A 6 7.22 -3.84 31.81
N GLY A 7 7.06 -5.08 32.29
CA GLY A 7 6.04 -5.99 31.78
C GLY A 7 6.27 -6.32 30.31
N ASP A 8 5.26 -6.09 29.47
CA ASP A 8 5.32 -6.30 28.01
C ASP A 8 5.68 -5.04 27.20
N SER A 9 5.99 -3.93 27.87
CA SER A 9 6.38 -2.67 27.21
C SER A 9 7.82 -2.26 27.53
N TYR A 10 8.43 -1.46 26.67
CA TYR A 10 9.78 -0.91 26.83
C TYR A 10 9.68 0.61 27.07
N VAL A 11 10.19 1.06 28.22
CA VAL A 11 10.14 2.46 28.68
C VAL A 11 11.54 3.07 28.64
N HIS A 12 11.65 4.34 28.27
CA HIS A 12 12.94 5.02 28.20
C HIS A 12 13.51 5.26 29.62
N SER A 13 14.82 5.07 29.80
CA SER A 13 15.49 5.17 31.12
C SER A 13 15.26 6.49 31.85
N GLU A 14 14.98 7.54 31.08
CA GLU A 14 14.81 8.92 31.57
C GLU A 14 13.38 9.20 32.10
N ASP A 15 12.37 8.41 31.69
CA ASP A 15 10.96 8.62 32.07
C ASP A 15 10.61 8.06 33.46
N ILE A 16 11.48 7.22 34.03
CA ILE A 16 11.27 6.57 35.34
C ILE A 16 11.31 7.60 36.49
N GLY A 17 11.82 8.82 36.24
CA GLY A 17 11.93 9.88 37.23
C GLY A 17 10.75 10.84 37.34
N VAL A 18 9.70 10.72 36.51
CA VAL A 18 8.63 11.75 36.38
C VAL A 18 7.23 11.24 36.77
N GLN A 19 7.11 10.08 37.44
CA GLN A 19 5.81 9.54 37.87
C GLN A 19 5.75 9.27 39.38
N ALA A 20 6.15 10.27 40.15
CA ALA A 20 5.91 10.30 41.60
C ALA A 20 5.30 11.65 41.99
N ALA A 21 4.19 12.05 41.37
CA ALA A 21 3.33 13.10 41.90
C ALA A 21 1.93 13.02 41.29
N ALA A 22 0.94 12.91 42.19
CA ALA A 22 -0.47 13.24 42.04
C ALA A 22 -1.36 12.25 41.27
N ASP A 23 -1.78 11.19 41.97
CA ASP A 23 -3.19 10.79 41.99
C ASP A 23 -3.97 11.94 42.67
N GLU A 24 -4.59 12.81 41.88
CA GLU A 24 -5.74 13.61 42.31
C GLU A 24 -6.93 13.17 41.46
N ASP A 25 -7.88 12.48 42.12
CA ASP A 25 -9.17 12.09 41.58
C ASP A 25 -9.96 13.35 41.16
N GLU A 26 -9.80 13.77 39.91
CA GLU A 26 -10.75 14.69 39.28
C GLU A 26 -12.06 13.94 39.03
N GLU A 27 -13.06 14.20 39.89
CA GLU A 27 -14.42 13.67 39.78
C GLU A 27 -15.05 14.17 38.46
N ILE A 28 -14.96 13.35 37.41
CA ILE A 28 -15.57 13.64 36.10
C ILE A 28 -17.09 13.60 36.27
N HIS A 29 -17.71 14.77 36.38
CA HIS A 29 -19.16 14.92 36.30
C HIS A 29 -19.67 14.35 34.96
N MET A 30 -20.39 13.22 35.01
CA MET A 30 -21.07 12.68 33.83
C MET A 30 -22.09 13.69 33.29
N PRO A 31 -22.08 13.99 31.98
CA PRO A 31 -23.08 14.87 31.39
C PRO A 31 -24.47 14.20 31.41
N ASP A 32 -25.50 15.03 31.63
CA ASP A 32 -26.91 14.61 31.72
C ASP A 32 -27.35 13.89 30.43
N PRO A 33 -27.93 12.66 30.51
CA PRO A 33 -28.33 11.87 29.34
C PRO A 33 -29.47 12.49 28.52
N THR A 34 -30.01 13.64 28.94
CA THR A 34 -31.21 14.23 28.36
C THR A 34 -30.95 15.11 27.13
N HIS A 35 -29.70 15.24 26.63
CA HIS A 35 -29.45 15.95 25.38
C HIS A 35 -29.72 15.06 24.14
N VAL A 36 -31.00 14.82 23.88
CA VAL A 36 -31.48 14.33 22.58
C VAL A 36 -31.33 15.45 21.56
N ALA A 37 -30.22 15.46 20.83
CA ALA A 37 -30.10 16.14 19.54
C ALA A 37 -29.75 15.09 18.49
N GLY A 38 -30.75 14.61 17.76
CA GLY A 38 -30.54 13.86 16.52
C GLY A 38 -30.35 14.81 15.33
N PRO A 39 -30.12 14.28 14.12
CA PRO A 39 -29.09 13.34 13.71
C PRO A 39 -27.93 14.12 13.03
N SER A 40 -26.67 13.70 13.16
CA SER A 40 -25.61 14.24 12.26
C SER A 40 -25.66 13.56 10.90
N GLN A 41 -26.83 13.59 10.26
CA GLN A 41 -27.10 12.97 8.95
C GLN A 41 -26.22 13.61 7.87
N VAL A 42 -25.97 14.92 7.98
CA VAL A 42 -25.05 15.68 7.13
C VAL A 42 -23.61 15.17 7.23
N HIS A 43 -23.17 14.72 8.41
CA HIS A 43 -21.81 14.18 8.59
C HIS A 43 -21.68 12.78 7.98
N ALA A 44 -22.69 11.94 8.12
CA ALA A 44 -22.71 10.61 7.50
C ALA A 44 -22.77 10.70 5.95
N GLU A 45 -23.55 11.63 5.41
CA GLU A 45 -23.64 11.90 3.97
C GLU A 45 -22.31 12.42 3.40
N TYR A 46 -21.65 13.35 4.10
CA TYR A 46 -20.33 13.85 3.71
C TYR A 46 -19.25 12.75 3.74
N ILE A 47 -19.27 11.86 4.74
CA ILE A 47 -18.36 10.71 4.82
C ILE A 47 -18.60 9.76 3.64
N LEU A 48 -19.87 9.47 3.33
CA LEU A 48 -20.21 8.57 2.24
C LEU A 48 -19.82 9.13 0.87
N GLU A 49 -20.04 10.43 0.64
CA GLU A 49 -19.62 11.13 -0.58
C GLU A 49 -18.09 11.14 -0.72
N SER A 50 -17.37 11.41 0.37
CA SER A 50 -15.91 11.35 0.40
C SER A 50 -15.38 9.95 0.10
N LEU A 51 -15.99 8.91 0.70
CA LEU A 51 -15.66 7.52 0.44
C LEU A 51 -15.94 7.12 -1.01
N SER A 52 -17.10 7.53 -1.55
CA SER A 52 -17.47 7.33 -2.96
C SER A 52 -16.45 7.93 -3.92
N ARG A 53 -16.02 9.18 -3.65
CA ARG A 53 -14.98 9.85 -4.43
C ARG A 53 -13.65 9.13 -4.33
N GLN A 54 -13.26 8.68 -3.12
CA GLN A 54 -12.02 7.93 -2.93
C GLN A 54 -12.04 6.59 -3.66
N MET A 55 -13.14 5.84 -3.61
CA MET A 55 -13.29 4.59 -4.37
C MET A 55 -13.20 4.82 -5.87
N SER A 56 -13.79 5.90 -6.36
CA SER A 56 -13.73 6.27 -7.79
C SER A 56 -12.29 6.59 -8.23
N GLU A 57 -11.53 7.34 -7.42
CA GLU A 57 -10.12 7.61 -7.70
C GLU A 57 -9.25 6.35 -7.61
N MET A 58 -9.51 5.46 -6.65
CA MET A 58 -8.80 4.17 -6.57
C MET A 58 -9.06 3.31 -7.80
N ALA A 59 -10.31 3.25 -8.27
CA ALA A 59 -10.66 2.52 -9.49
C ALA A 59 -9.98 3.10 -10.73
N ARG A 60 -9.94 4.44 -10.86
CA ARG A 60 -9.22 5.12 -11.95
C ARG A 60 -7.73 4.78 -11.92
N LEU A 61 -7.09 4.90 -10.75
CA LEU A 61 -5.68 4.59 -10.59
C LEU A 61 -5.37 3.13 -10.91
N GLN A 62 -6.23 2.20 -10.45
CA GLN A 62 -6.08 0.78 -10.76
C GLN A 62 -6.15 0.51 -12.27
N HIS A 63 -7.07 1.18 -12.97
CA HIS A 63 -7.18 1.06 -14.42
C HIS A 63 -5.94 1.62 -15.14
N GLU A 64 -5.41 2.76 -14.71
CA GLU A 64 -4.18 3.33 -15.26
C GLU A 64 -2.97 2.42 -15.04
N MET A 65 -2.84 1.85 -13.84
CA MET A 65 -1.79 0.88 -13.53
C MET A 65 -1.89 -0.38 -14.40
N MET A 66 -3.10 -0.91 -14.59
CA MET A 66 -3.34 -2.07 -15.45
C MET A 66 -2.96 -1.77 -16.90
N ALA A 67 -3.36 -0.63 -17.45
CA ALA A 67 -3.00 -0.24 -18.82
C ALA A 67 -1.48 -0.12 -19.03
N ILE A 68 -0.76 0.42 -18.04
CA ILE A 68 0.71 0.48 -18.08
C ILE A 68 1.29 -0.93 -18.06
N GLN A 69 0.78 -1.81 -17.21
CA GLN A 69 1.25 -3.19 -17.11
C GLN A 69 1.01 -3.96 -18.42
N ASP A 70 -0.16 -3.81 -19.04
CA ASP A 70 -0.49 -4.45 -20.31
C ASP A 70 0.45 -3.98 -21.42
N THR A 71 0.67 -2.67 -21.53
CA THR A 71 1.61 -2.10 -22.51
C THR A 71 3.02 -2.66 -22.33
N ARG A 72 3.52 -2.72 -21.09
CA ARG A 72 4.84 -3.29 -20.79
C ARG A 72 4.91 -4.78 -21.09
N HIS A 73 3.84 -5.52 -20.81
CA HIS A 73 3.77 -6.94 -21.11
C HIS A 73 3.85 -7.19 -22.62
N GLU A 74 3.11 -6.41 -23.42
CA GLU A 74 3.16 -6.48 -24.88
C GLU A 74 4.56 -6.18 -25.43
N GLU A 75 5.22 -5.13 -24.93
CA GLU A 75 6.60 -4.79 -25.30
C GLU A 75 7.57 -5.94 -25.01
N ILE A 76 7.48 -6.56 -23.83
CA ILE A 76 8.31 -7.71 -23.45
C ILE A 76 8.05 -8.90 -24.38
N CYS A 77 6.78 -9.22 -24.64
CA CYS A 77 6.42 -10.30 -25.55
C CYS A 77 6.95 -10.06 -26.97
N ALA A 78 6.91 -8.83 -27.46
CA ALA A 78 7.48 -8.48 -28.76
C ALA A 78 9.00 -8.66 -28.78
N HIS A 79 9.71 -8.22 -27.72
CA HIS A 79 11.16 -8.42 -27.61
C HIS A 79 11.55 -9.89 -27.54
N LEU A 80 10.81 -10.71 -26.78
CA LEU A 80 11.06 -12.15 -26.70
C LEU A 80 10.88 -12.84 -28.05
N LYS A 81 9.82 -12.51 -28.79
CA LYS A 81 9.62 -13.04 -30.15
C LYS A 81 10.75 -12.65 -31.11
N ASN A 82 11.21 -11.39 -31.05
CA ASN A 82 12.31 -10.96 -31.90
C ASN A 82 13.62 -11.69 -31.57
N LEU A 83 13.90 -11.94 -30.28
CA LEU A 83 15.07 -12.72 -29.88
C LEU A 83 14.98 -14.15 -30.39
N ASP A 84 13.81 -14.79 -30.25
CA ASP A 84 13.56 -16.14 -30.76
C ASP A 84 13.80 -16.23 -32.27
N GLU A 85 13.22 -15.31 -33.06
CA GLU A 85 13.44 -15.23 -34.50
C GLU A 85 14.91 -15.06 -34.89
N ARG A 86 15.65 -14.24 -34.14
CA ARG A 86 17.09 -14.02 -34.37
C ARG A 86 17.91 -15.24 -34.04
N ILE A 87 17.60 -15.94 -32.95
CA ILE A 87 18.27 -17.18 -32.55
C ILE A 87 18.01 -18.26 -33.60
N SER A 88 16.74 -18.49 -33.98
CA SER A 88 16.40 -19.44 -35.05
C SER A 88 16.99 -19.05 -36.41
N GLY A 89 17.19 -17.76 -36.67
CA GLY A 89 17.95 -17.28 -37.82
C GLY A 89 19.41 -17.76 -37.77
N LEU A 90 20.09 -17.49 -36.65
CA LEU A 90 21.50 -17.87 -36.45
C LEU A 90 21.71 -19.39 -36.50
N GLU A 91 20.84 -20.17 -35.86
CA GLU A 91 20.90 -21.64 -35.88
C GLU A 91 20.83 -22.18 -37.31
N ARG A 92 19.88 -21.68 -38.12
CA ARG A 92 19.77 -22.08 -39.52
C ARG A 92 21.00 -21.73 -40.36
N HIS A 93 21.60 -20.56 -40.12
CA HIS A 93 22.84 -20.17 -40.80
C HIS A 93 24.00 -21.10 -40.40
N TYR A 94 24.14 -21.40 -39.11
CA TYR A 94 25.17 -22.32 -38.62
C TYR A 94 25.02 -23.72 -39.23
N ASP A 95 23.81 -24.26 -39.26
CA ASP A 95 23.54 -25.58 -39.84
C ASP A 95 23.81 -25.60 -41.35
N SER A 96 23.51 -24.50 -42.06
CA SER A 96 23.82 -24.35 -43.48
C SER A 96 25.32 -24.31 -43.75
N ASP A 97 26.07 -23.52 -42.98
CA ASP A 97 27.53 -23.37 -43.14
C ASP A 97 28.25 -24.70 -42.86
N MET A 98 27.78 -25.48 -41.88
CA MET A 98 28.29 -26.82 -41.59
C MET A 98 27.93 -27.85 -42.67
N SER A 99 26.83 -27.65 -43.39
CA SER A 99 26.41 -28.54 -44.48
C SER A 99 27.19 -28.32 -45.78
N ASP A 100 27.70 -27.10 -46.02
CA ASP A 100 28.52 -26.77 -47.20
C ASP A 100 29.99 -27.22 -47.06
N GLU A 101 30.43 -27.59 -45.86
CA GLU A 101 31.82 -27.98 -45.56
C GLU A 101 32.10 -29.50 -45.73
N PHE A 102 31.12 -30.30 -46.17
CA PHE A 102 31.21 -31.76 -46.37
C PHE A 102 30.97 -32.24 -47.80
#